data_AF-A0A7S1D2M9-F1
#
_entry.id   AF-A0A7S1D2M9-F1
#
_cell.length_a   1.000
_cell.length_b   1.000
_cell.length_c   1.000
_cell.angle_alpha   90.00
_cell.angle_beta   90.00
_cell.angle_gamma   90.00
#
_symmetry.space_group_name_H-M   'P 1'
#
loop_
_entity.id
_entity.type
_entity.pdbx_description
1 polymer ?
#
loop_
_entity_poly.entity_id
_entity_poly.type
_entity_poly.pdbx_seq_one_letter_code
_entity_poly.pdbx_strand_id
1 'polypeptide(L)'
;MKVKQPGHVTRIVSGCKEEEAAAMNEWFRAHIQRMSRRFHLHFTPHFSGVKDGKGDSVGDYKFFNKPFGLRHWMEHAEHMTRHQHDDIVILIDPDMALLRPITGDFSSERETVISPRRQKRKLGVRVDHGLPFAQTYGLGSQWERFDLDAIAGPDSPTKLVTKEDGALFYPAGPPYLATVKDMYNIAVMWTEFAPKVYAQYPHLLAEMYAFCIAAAHLGLKHQLVDSIMVSNTEASGEGWPLVDKIPNDDICEFGKNPRHEVYALPSVVHLCQRYSVGDAWFFGKRKVPADIYECETPLFTEPPRDVVNQYDYKWPPNAKEKTALEPAILKREAFMVCYLTRLVNDAATYYKKQSCRSKINLEKTQKFVSLFKRHHS
;
A
#
# COMPACT_ATOMS: atom_id res chain seq x y z
N MET A 1 12.87 13.78 5.12
CA MET A 1 12.22 12.48 4.84
C MET A 1 13.27 11.38 4.76
N LYS A 2 13.16 10.31 5.57
CA LYS A 2 14.15 9.21 5.63
C LYS A 2 14.38 8.53 4.27
N VAL A 3 13.30 8.26 3.54
CA VAL A 3 13.32 7.59 2.22
C VAL A 3 13.65 8.55 1.07
N LYS A 4 13.62 9.88 1.30
CA LYS A 4 13.86 10.91 0.27
C LYS A 4 12.94 10.82 -0.96
N GLN A 5 11.69 10.38 -0.79
CA GLN A 5 10.67 10.38 -1.86
C GLN A 5 10.61 11.78 -2.54
N PRO A 6 10.79 11.87 -3.87
CA PRO A 6 10.60 13.12 -4.62
C PRO A 6 9.10 13.45 -4.78
N GLY A 7 8.81 14.68 -5.22
CA GLY A 7 7.45 15.13 -5.48
C GLY A 7 6.64 15.52 -4.23
N HIS A 8 5.36 15.80 -4.45
CA HIS A 8 4.37 16.13 -3.44
C HIS A 8 3.68 14.87 -2.90
N VAL A 9 3.33 14.87 -1.61
CA VAL A 9 2.61 13.76 -0.97
C VAL A 9 1.34 14.32 -0.35
N THR A 10 0.19 13.82 -0.79
CA THR A 10 -1.12 14.28 -0.31
C THR A 10 -1.85 13.15 0.38
N ARG A 11 -2.27 13.39 1.62
CA ARG A 11 -3.22 12.51 2.31
C ARG A 11 -4.63 12.93 1.95
N ILE A 12 -5.36 12.06 1.25
CA ILE A 12 -6.79 12.24 0.98
C ILE A 12 -7.56 11.67 2.17
N VAL A 13 -8.47 12.46 2.75
CA VAL A 13 -9.30 12.09 3.90
C VAL A 13 -10.75 12.37 3.58
N SER A 14 -11.57 11.32 3.63
CA SER A 14 -12.98 11.39 3.23
C SER A 14 -13.90 11.36 4.43
N GLY A 15 -14.96 12.16 4.38
CA GLY A 15 -16.10 12.06 5.29
C GLY A 15 -15.91 12.66 6.69
N CYS A 16 -14.94 13.55 6.87
CA CYS A 16 -14.83 14.32 8.10
C CYS A 16 -16.00 15.32 8.21
N LYS A 17 -16.56 15.46 9.42
CA LYS A 17 -17.37 16.63 9.78
C LYS A 17 -16.49 17.88 9.86
N GLU A 18 -17.10 19.06 9.87
CA GLU A 18 -16.35 20.33 9.92
C GLU A 18 -15.39 20.42 11.11
N GLU A 19 -15.85 20.06 12.31
CA GLU A 19 -15.02 20.05 13.52
C GLU A 19 -13.86 19.05 13.43
N GLU A 20 -14.10 17.87 12.89
CA GLU A 20 -13.08 16.82 12.70
C GLU A 20 -12.04 17.25 11.67
N ALA A 21 -12.49 17.87 10.57
CA ALA A 21 -11.62 18.42 9.54
C ALA A 21 -10.76 19.56 10.09
N ALA A 22 -11.34 20.45 10.90
CA ALA A 22 -10.63 21.53 11.57
C ALA A 22 -9.54 20.98 12.52
N ALA A 23 -9.90 20.04 13.40
CA ALA A 23 -8.97 19.42 14.33
C ALA A 23 -7.84 18.66 13.61
N MET A 24 -8.16 17.94 12.54
CA MET A 24 -7.15 17.22 11.75
C MET A 24 -6.22 18.18 11.00
N ASN A 25 -6.74 19.28 10.47
CA ASN A 25 -5.94 20.30 9.80
C ASN A 25 -4.98 20.99 10.79
N GLU A 26 -5.44 21.32 11.99
CA GLU A 26 -4.60 21.85 13.06
C GLU A 26 -3.49 20.86 13.43
N TRP A 27 -3.84 19.60 13.68
CA TRP A 27 -2.88 18.55 13.98
C TRP A 27 -1.86 18.35 12.85
N PHE A 28 -2.31 18.35 11.59
CA PHE A 28 -1.46 18.21 10.42
C PHE A 28 -0.46 19.36 10.31
N ARG A 29 -0.92 20.61 10.49
CA ARG A 29 -0.04 21.80 10.48
C ARG A 29 1.01 21.74 11.60
N ALA A 30 0.60 21.35 12.79
CA ALA A 30 1.48 21.28 13.95
C ALA A 30 2.56 20.19 13.82
N HIS A 31 2.20 19.01 13.31
CA HIS A 31 3.06 17.82 13.42
C HIS A 31 3.63 17.30 12.09
N ILE A 32 2.88 17.43 11.00
CA ILE A 32 3.23 16.83 9.70
C ILE A 32 3.80 17.86 8.74
N GLN A 33 3.16 19.02 8.60
CA GLN A 33 3.60 20.05 7.64
C GLN A 33 5.03 20.53 7.92
N ARG A 34 5.46 20.54 9.19
CA ARG A 34 6.83 20.89 9.61
C ARG A 34 7.88 19.92 9.08
N MET A 35 7.51 18.69 8.74
CA MET A 35 8.42 17.69 8.17
C MET A 35 8.83 18.05 6.74
N SER A 36 7.94 18.69 5.98
CA SER A 36 8.15 19.03 4.57
C SER A 36 7.04 19.95 4.06
N ARG A 37 7.40 21.00 3.31
CA ARG A 37 6.45 21.82 2.53
C ARG A 37 5.77 21.05 1.38
N ARG A 38 6.23 19.83 1.10
CA ARG A 38 5.69 18.95 0.06
C ARG A 38 4.56 18.05 0.55
N PHE A 39 4.25 18.08 1.85
CA PHE A 39 3.15 17.31 2.42
C PHE A 39 1.88 18.13 2.43
N HIS A 40 0.78 17.52 1.99
CA HIS A 40 -0.53 18.14 1.90
C HIS A 40 -1.60 17.25 2.51
N LEU A 41 -2.71 17.88 2.90
CA LEU A 41 -3.92 17.24 3.38
C LEU A 41 -5.07 17.70 2.49
N HIS A 42 -5.85 16.76 1.96
CA HIS A 42 -7.01 17.04 1.12
C HIS A 42 -8.26 16.38 1.70
N PHE A 43 -9.26 17.19 2.05
CA PHE A 43 -10.53 16.67 2.54
C PHE A 43 -11.50 16.45 1.40
N THR A 44 -12.31 15.40 1.50
CA THR A 44 -13.35 15.09 0.53
C THR A 44 -14.67 14.78 1.24
N PRO A 45 -15.80 14.86 0.52
CA PRO A 45 -17.05 14.28 0.97
C PRO A 45 -16.93 12.80 1.33
N HIS A 46 -17.93 12.28 2.03
CA HIS A 46 -18.07 10.86 2.31
C HIS A 46 -18.69 10.14 1.11
N PHE A 47 -17.95 9.21 0.49
CA PHE A 47 -18.37 8.55 -0.75
C PHE A 47 -18.77 7.09 -0.58
N SER A 48 -18.87 6.58 0.65
CA SER A 48 -19.16 5.16 0.89
C SER A 48 -20.61 4.76 0.64
N GLY A 49 -21.54 5.72 0.56
CA GLY A 49 -22.97 5.43 0.44
C GLY A 49 -23.28 4.62 -0.82
N VAL A 50 -23.78 3.40 -0.64
CA VAL A 50 -24.31 2.58 -1.74
C VAL A 50 -25.71 3.10 -2.05
N LYS A 51 -25.93 3.49 -3.30
CA LYS A 51 -27.21 4.03 -3.77
C LYS A 51 -28.00 2.99 -4.56
N ASP A 52 -29.31 2.95 -4.37
CA ASP A 52 -30.20 2.19 -5.25
C ASP A 52 -30.53 2.98 -6.55
N GLY A 53 -31.36 2.40 -7.42
CA GLY A 53 -31.80 3.04 -8.66
C GLY A 53 -32.63 4.32 -8.47
N LYS A 54 -33.06 4.64 -7.25
CA LYS A 54 -33.78 5.87 -6.89
C LYS A 54 -32.87 6.92 -6.25
N GLY A 55 -31.61 6.58 -5.97
CA GLY A 55 -30.64 7.44 -5.29
C GLY A 55 -30.67 7.34 -3.76
N ASP A 56 -31.49 6.44 -3.21
CA ASP A 56 -31.61 6.22 -1.77
C ASP A 56 -30.42 5.40 -1.25
N SER A 57 -29.96 5.72 -0.03
CA SER A 57 -28.83 5.02 0.57
C SER A 57 -29.29 3.66 1.10
N VAL A 58 -28.78 2.57 0.54
CA VAL A 58 -29.15 1.20 0.91
C VAL A 58 -28.02 0.44 1.61
N GLY A 59 -26.82 1.03 1.69
CA GLY A 59 -25.70 0.44 2.38
C GLY A 59 -24.49 1.36 2.45
N ASP A 60 -23.40 0.84 3.04
CA ASP A 60 -22.11 1.51 3.15
C ASP A 60 -20.99 0.62 2.62
N TYR A 61 -20.24 1.13 1.66
CA TYR A 61 -19.04 0.53 1.12
C TYR A 61 -17.90 1.52 1.12
N LYS A 62 -17.21 1.60 2.27
CA LYS A 62 -16.08 2.52 2.52
C LYS A 62 -14.99 2.57 1.44
N PHE A 63 -14.83 1.51 0.64
CA PHE A 63 -13.77 1.46 -0.37
C PHE A 63 -14.08 2.31 -1.61
N PHE A 64 -15.31 2.80 -1.78
CA PHE A 64 -15.60 3.88 -2.74
C PHE A 64 -14.83 5.17 -2.45
N ASN A 65 -14.44 5.44 -1.21
CA ASN A 65 -13.63 6.63 -0.92
C ASN A 65 -12.30 6.68 -1.69
N LYS A 66 -11.76 5.56 -2.18
CA LYS A 66 -10.52 5.52 -2.97
C LYS A 66 -10.69 6.10 -4.39
N PRO A 67 -11.55 5.55 -5.28
CA PRO A 67 -11.78 6.14 -6.60
C PRO A 67 -12.32 7.58 -6.50
N PHE A 68 -13.35 7.80 -5.67
CA PHE A 68 -14.01 9.09 -5.58
C PHE A 68 -13.12 10.14 -4.91
N GLY A 69 -12.34 9.75 -3.89
CA GLY A 69 -11.37 10.63 -3.25
C GLY A 69 -10.22 11.02 -4.18
N LEU A 70 -9.69 10.07 -4.98
CA LEU A 70 -8.68 10.37 -6.00
C LEU A 70 -9.21 11.40 -7.01
N ARG A 71 -10.39 11.14 -7.60
CA ARG A 71 -11.01 12.05 -8.56
C ARG A 71 -11.20 13.45 -7.97
N HIS A 72 -11.80 13.54 -6.78
CA HIS A 72 -12.02 14.80 -6.09
C HIS A 72 -10.71 15.54 -5.80
N TRP A 73 -9.63 14.84 -5.48
CA TRP A 73 -8.31 15.46 -5.34
C TRP A 73 -7.77 16.00 -6.66
N MET A 74 -7.89 15.27 -7.76
CA MET A 74 -7.44 15.73 -9.06
C MET A 74 -8.23 16.95 -9.57
N GLU A 75 -9.53 17.02 -9.25
CA GLU A 75 -10.42 18.11 -9.69
C GLU A 75 -10.33 19.37 -8.81
N HIS A 76 -10.00 19.23 -7.52
CA HIS A 76 -10.16 20.33 -6.55
C HIS A 76 -8.90 20.70 -5.76
N ALA A 77 -7.84 19.90 -5.78
CA ALA A 77 -6.64 20.23 -5.01
C ALA A 77 -5.82 21.33 -5.70
N GLU A 78 -5.54 22.41 -4.98
CA GLU A 78 -4.84 23.59 -5.52
C GLU A 78 -3.49 23.23 -6.16
N HIS A 79 -2.70 22.37 -5.53
CA HIS A 79 -1.41 21.95 -6.08
C HIS A 79 -1.56 21.04 -7.31
N MET A 80 -2.66 20.29 -7.44
CA MET A 80 -2.91 19.43 -8.61
C MET A 80 -3.24 20.20 -9.86
N THR A 81 -3.99 21.28 -9.74
CA THR A 81 -4.31 22.14 -10.89
C THR A 81 -3.10 22.80 -11.55
N ARG A 82 -1.92 22.77 -10.89
CA ARG A 82 -0.66 23.34 -11.39
C ARG A 82 0.26 22.31 -12.05
N HIS A 83 -0.08 21.03 -11.96
CA HIS A 83 0.72 19.95 -12.53
C HIS A 83 0.52 19.84 -14.04
N GLN A 84 1.58 19.47 -14.77
CA GLN A 84 1.50 19.25 -16.21
C GLN A 84 0.85 17.90 -16.49
N HIS A 85 0.24 17.74 -17.66
CA HIS A 85 -0.41 16.49 -18.06
C HIS A 85 0.52 15.27 -18.00
N ASP A 86 1.83 15.49 -18.19
CA ASP A 86 2.87 14.45 -18.21
C ASP A 86 3.53 14.22 -16.85
N ASP A 87 3.16 14.99 -15.81
CA ASP A 87 3.57 14.68 -14.44
C ASP A 87 3.02 13.31 -14.01
N ILE A 88 3.72 12.61 -13.12
CA ILE A 88 3.34 11.25 -12.71
C ILE A 88 2.57 11.30 -11.40
N VAL A 89 1.37 10.73 -11.41
CA VAL A 89 0.57 10.46 -10.20
C VAL A 89 0.88 9.06 -9.71
N ILE A 90 1.22 8.96 -8.42
CA ILE A 90 1.44 7.69 -7.72
C ILE A 90 0.38 7.55 -6.64
N LEU A 91 -0.54 6.58 -6.79
CA LEU A 91 -1.55 6.26 -5.78
C LEU A 91 -1.12 5.04 -4.97
N ILE A 92 -1.02 5.20 -3.65
CA ILE A 92 -0.74 4.12 -2.69
C ILE A 92 -1.83 4.04 -1.62
N ASP A 93 -1.98 2.88 -0.99
CA ASP A 93 -2.94 2.68 0.09
C ASP A 93 -2.43 3.30 1.42
N PRO A 94 -3.34 3.70 2.33
CA PRO A 94 -2.97 4.32 3.61
C PRO A 94 -2.22 3.39 4.58
N ASP A 95 -2.24 2.08 4.32
CA ASP A 95 -1.53 1.04 5.07
C ASP A 95 -0.31 0.51 4.31
N MET A 96 0.32 1.39 3.52
CA MET A 96 1.59 1.15 2.85
C MET A 96 2.70 2.04 3.42
N ALA A 97 3.92 1.53 3.47
CA ALA A 97 5.11 2.25 3.92
C ALA A 97 6.24 2.15 2.88
N LEU A 98 6.92 3.26 2.60
CA LEU A 98 8.01 3.30 1.64
C LEU A 98 9.29 2.69 2.23
N LEU A 99 9.91 1.75 1.49
CA LEU A 99 11.26 1.24 1.73
C LEU A 99 12.31 2.04 0.94
N ARG A 100 11.99 2.42 -0.29
CA ARG A 100 12.79 3.31 -1.16
C ARG A 100 11.86 4.22 -1.97
N PRO A 101 12.37 5.28 -2.63
CA PRO A 101 11.54 6.10 -3.49
C PRO A 101 10.84 5.29 -4.58
N ILE A 102 9.56 5.58 -4.81
CA ILE A 102 8.86 5.19 -6.03
C ILE A 102 9.13 6.27 -7.07
N THR A 103 9.62 5.87 -8.24
CA THR A 103 9.86 6.77 -9.36
C THR A 103 9.13 6.26 -10.60
N GLY A 104 9.09 7.08 -11.66
CA GLY A 104 8.54 6.69 -12.95
C GLY A 104 9.47 5.84 -13.80
N ASP A 105 10.68 5.52 -13.33
CA ASP A 105 11.70 4.79 -14.11
C ASP A 105 11.95 3.38 -13.53
N PHE A 106 11.70 2.39 -14.36
CA PHE A 106 11.83 0.96 -14.10
C PHE A 106 12.87 0.29 -15.02
N SER A 107 13.76 1.06 -15.64
CA SER A 107 14.83 0.53 -16.51
C SER A 107 15.90 -0.28 -15.79
N SER A 108 16.05 -0.10 -14.46
CA SER A 108 17.06 -0.80 -13.67
C SER A 108 16.73 -2.28 -13.49
N GLU A 109 17.50 -3.17 -14.12
CA GLU A 109 17.38 -4.63 -13.92
C GLU A 109 17.74 -5.07 -12.49
N ARG A 110 18.50 -4.24 -11.78
CA ARG A 110 18.84 -4.48 -10.38
C ARG A 110 17.62 -4.35 -9.46
N GLU A 111 16.71 -3.44 -9.77
CA GLU A 111 15.60 -3.04 -8.89
C GLU A 111 14.21 -3.40 -9.42
N THR A 112 14.08 -3.64 -10.72
CA THR A 112 12.82 -3.98 -11.40
C THR A 112 12.73 -5.48 -11.61
N VAL A 113 11.82 -6.12 -10.87
CA VAL A 113 11.43 -7.52 -11.09
C VAL A 113 10.08 -7.53 -11.77
N ILE A 114 10.01 -8.25 -12.88
CA ILE A 114 8.77 -8.53 -13.61
C ILE A 114 8.73 -10.05 -13.80
N SER A 115 7.59 -10.69 -13.56
CA SER A 115 7.47 -12.14 -13.71
C SER A 115 7.87 -12.59 -15.13
N PRO A 116 8.46 -13.80 -15.30
CA PRO A 116 8.92 -14.27 -16.60
C PRO A 116 7.82 -14.24 -17.68
N ARG A 117 6.58 -14.51 -17.28
CA ARG A 117 5.41 -14.45 -18.18
C ARG A 117 5.21 -13.04 -18.75
N ARG A 118 5.39 -11.99 -17.94
CA ARG A 118 5.20 -10.59 -18.35
C ARG A 118 6.43 -9.99 -19.02
N GLN A 119 7.64 -10.47 -18.69
CA GLN A 119 8.87 -10.01 -19.36
C GLN A 119 8.82 -10.22 -20.88
N LYS A 120 8.24 -11.34 -21.33
CA LYS A 120 8.05 -11.64 -22.76
C LYS A 120 7.14 -10.65 -23.51
N ARG A 121 6.35 -9.86 -22.78
CA ARG A 121 5.36 -8.90 -23.30
C ARG A 121 5.55 -7.52 -22.65
N LYS A 122 6.80 -7.18 -22.31
CA LYS A 122 7.16 -5.90 -21.69
C LYS A 122 6.73 -4.75 -22.60
N LEU A 123 5.97 -3.80 -22.05
CA LEU A 123 5.44 -2.66 -22.80
C LEU A 123 6.40 -1.46 -22.79
N GLY A 124 7.14 -1.29 -21.69
CA GLY A 124 8.17 -0.26 -21.58
C GLY A 124 8.88 -0.28 -20.24
N VAL A 125 9.72 0.73 -20.01
CA VAL A 125 10.53 0.88 -18.79
C VAL A 125 10.26 2.16 -18.02
N ARG A 126 9.46 3.07 -18.58
CA ARG A 126 9.14 4.35 -17.95
C ARG A 126 7.65 4.60 -18.04
N VAL A 127 7.09 5.18 -16.99
CA VAL A 127 5.71 5.67 -17.01
C VAL A 127 5.64 6.82 -18.02
N ASP A 128 4.72 6.71 -18.96
CA ASP A 128 4.51 7.68 -20.02
C ASP A 128 3.03 7.69 -20.43
N HIS A 129 2.62 8.64 -21.28
CA HIS A 129 1.24 8.74 -21.73
C HIS A 129 0.80 7.47 -22.47
N GLY A 130 -0.34 6.90 -22.07
CA GLY A 130 -0.85 5.62 -22.57
C GLY A 130 -0.13 4.38 -22.00
N LEU A 131 0.89 4.57 -21.16
CA LEU A 131 1.71 3.50 -20.60
C LEU A 131 1.78 3.59 -19.06
N PRO A 132 0.67 3.27 -18.36
CA PRO A 132 0.66 3.23 -16.91
C PRO A 132 1.42 2.01 -16.36
N PHE A 133 1.84 2.11 -15.11
CA PHE A 133 2.50 1.04 -14.37
C PHE A 133 1.73 0.76 -13.09
N ALA A 134 1.78 -0.48 -12.62
CA ALA A 134 1.21 -0.82 -11.32
C ALA A 134 1.94 -2.02 -10.71
N GLN A 135 1.72 -2.22 -9.42
CA GLN A 135 2.09 -3.47 -8.78
C GLN A 135 1.26 -4.62 -9.38
N THR A 136 1.92 -5.74 -9.70
CA THR A 136 1.20 -7.00 -9.95
C THR A 136 0.41 -7.38 -8.69
N TYR A 137 -0.91 -7.54 -8.81
CA TYR A 137 -1.74 -7.93 -7.68
C TYR A 137 -2.44 -9.27 -7.92
N GLY A 138 -2.68 -10.02 -6.85
CA GLY A 138 -3.29 -11.36 -6.87
C GLY A 138 -4.77 -11.41 -7.27
N LEU A 139 -5.30 -10.43 -8.00
CA LEU A 139 -6.70 -10.41 -8.49
C LEU A 139 -6.94 -11.39 -9.64
N GLY A 140 -5.89 -11.67 -10.42
CA GLY A 140 -6.01 -12.40 -11.67
C GLY A 140 -7.01 -11.76 -12.65
N SER A 141 -7.55 -12.57 -13.56
CA SER A 141 -8.51 -12.14 -14.58
C SER A 141 -9.97 -12.23 -14.14
N GLN A 142 -10.26 -12.24 -12.84
CA GLN A 142 -11.64 -12.36 -12.36
C GLN A 142 -12.55 -11.21 -12.83
N TRP A 143 -11.97 -10.04 -13.09
CA TRP A 143 -12.68 -8.88 -13.65
C TRP A 143 -13.36 -9.17 -15.00
N GLU A 144 -12.87 -10.14 -15.79
CA GLU A 144 -13.46 -10.54 -17.08
C GLU A 144 -14.78 -11.31 -16.91
N ARG A 145 -15.09 -11.79 -15.71
CA ARG A 145 -16.28 -12.62 -15.44
C ARG A 145 -17.52 -11.82 -15.07
N PHE A 146 -17.37 -10.51 -14.89
CA PHE A 146 -18.50 -9.63 -14.60
C PHE A 146 -19.36 -9.42 -15.86
N ASP A 147 -20.60 -9.00 -15.68
CA ASP A 147 -21.43 -8.48 -16.77
C ASP A 147 -20.90 -7.09 -17.16
N LEU A 148 -19.97 -7.11 -18.13
CA LEU A 148 -19.30 -5.92 -18.66
C LEU A 148 -20.24 -5.01 -19.43
N ASP A 149 -21.35 -5.52 -19.98
CA ASP A 149 -22.35 -4.71 -20.68
C ASP A 149 -23.07 -3.82 -19.68
N ALA A 150 -23.46 -4.37 -18.53
CA ALA A 150 -24.07 -3.61 -17.44
C ALA A 150 -23.11 -2.59 -16.80
N ILE A 151 -21.79 -2.86 -16.80
CA ILE A 151 -20.78 -1.99 -16.17
C ILE A 151 -20.31 -0.89 -17.12
N ALA A 152 -19.78 -1.28 -18.27
CA ALA A 152 -19.06 -0.40 -19.19
C ALA A 152 -19.83 -0.10 -20.49
N GLY A 153 -20.98 -0.73 -20.69
CA GLY A 153 -21.80 -0.60 -21.90
C GLY A 153 -21.47 -1.64 -22.98
N PRO A 154 -22.43 -1.93 -23.87
CA PRO A 154 -22.32 -3.01 -24.87
C PRO A 154 -21.17 -2.81 -25.87
N ASP A 155 -20.82 -1.55 -26.16
CA ASP A 155 -19.78 -1.16 -27.12
C ASP A 155 -18.41 -0.93 -26.46
N SER A 156 -18.27 -1.26 -25.17
CA SER A 156 -17.02 -1.04 -24.44
C SER A 156 -15.84 -1.82 -25.02
N PRO A 157 -14.67 -1.17 -25.25
CA PRO A 157 -13.44 -1.84 -25.65
C PRO A 157 -12.99 -2.95 -24.69
N THR A 158 -13.43 -2.91 -23.43
CA THR A 158 -13.15 -3.94 -22.43
C THR A 158 -13.46 -5.35 -22.93
N LYS A 159 -14.52 -5.51 -23.74
CA LYS A 159 -14.96 -6.82 -24.29
C LYS A 159 -14.03 -7.36 -25.38
N LEU A 160 -13.21 -6.49 -25.97
CA LEU A 160 -12.23 -6.85 -27.00
C LEU A 160 -10.91 -7.32 -26.39
N VAL A 161 -10.73 -7.19 -25.07
CA VAL A 161 -9.54 -7.67 -24.38
C VAL A 161 -9.51 -9.19 -24.40
N THR A 162 -8.45 -9.76 -24.97
CA THR A 162 -8.25 -11.20 -24.96
C THR A 162 -7.99 -11.68 -23.54
N LYS A 163 -8.37 -12.91 -23.21
CA LYS A 163 -8.07 -13.54 -21.91
C LYS A 163 -6.57 -13.52 -21.54
N GLU A 164 -5.70 -13.58 -22.55
CA GLU A 164 -4.26 -13.49 -22.33
C GLU A 164 -3.86 -12.08 -21.86
N ASP A 165 -4.25 -11.05 -22.63
CA ASP A 165 -3.97 -9.66 -22.30
C ASP A 165 -4.65 -9.26 -20.96
N GLY A 166 -5.84 -9.79 -20.73
CA GLY A 166 -6.64 -9.59 -19.53
C GLY A 166 -5.96 -10.03 -18.23
N ALA A 167 -5.22 -11.15 -18.28
CA ALA A 167 -4.39 -11.64 -17.18
C ALA A 167 -3.00 -10.97 -17.10
N LEU A 168 -2.49 -10.45 -18.21
CA LEU A 168 -1.14 -9.87 -18.29
C LEU A 168 -1.08 -8.43 -17.82
N PHE A 169 -2.03 -7.59 -18.23
CA PHE A 169 -1.90 -6.13 -18.17
C PHE A 169 -2.87 -5.44 -17.21
N TYR A 170 -3.96 -6.10 -16.82
CA TYR A 170 -5.04 -5.46 -16.05
C TYR A 170 -5.18 -5.86 -14.59
N PRO A 171 -4.57 -6.95 -14.04
CA PRO A 171 -4.59 -7.23 -12.60
C PRO A 171 -3.68 -6.27 -11.80
N ALA A 172 -3.94 -4.97 -11.94
CA ALA A 172 -3.21 -3.87 -11.34
C ALA A 172 -3.66 -3.65 -9.90
N GLY A 173 -2.70 -3.53 -9.00
CA GLY A 173 -2.91 -3.10 -7.61
C GLY A 173 -1.99 -1.94 -7.24
N PRO A 174 -2.19 -1.36 -6.04
CA PRO A 174 -1.34 -0.29 -5.56
C PRO A 174 0.08 -0.80 -5.26
N PRO A 175 1.13 0.02 -5.48
CA PRO A 175 1.08 1.36 -6.06
C PRO A 175 0.65 1.40 -7.53
N TYR A 176 -0.22 2.35 -7.88
CA TYR A 176 -0.61 2.67 -9.26
C TYR A 176 0.16 3.90 -9.72
N LEU A 177 0.66 3.89 -10.96
CA LEU A 177 1.42 4.98 -11.54
C LEU A 177 0.89 5.27 -12.95
N ALA A 178 0.56 6.53 -13.21
CA ALA A 178 0.22 6.98 -14.56
C ALA A 178 0.53 8.47 -14.68
N THR A 179 0.54 8.98 -15.90
CA THR A 179 0.53 10.44 -16.13
C THR A 179 -0.72 11.05 -15.50
N VAL A 180 -0.69 12.36 -15.18
CA VAL A 180 -1.87 13.09 -14.67
C VAL A 180 -3.06 12.89 -15.60
N LYS A 181 -2.84 12.98 -16.92
CA LYS A 181 -3.89 12.80 -17.93
C LYS A 181 -4.52 11.40 -17.87
N ASP A 182 -3.70 10.35 -17.83
CA ASP A 182 -4.22 8.98 -17.82
C ASP A 182 -4.84 8.61 -16.47
N MET A 183 -4.24 9.04 -15.36
CA MET A 183 -4.80 8.81 -14.02
C MET A 183 -6.16 9.50 -13.87
N TYR A 184 -6.34 10.69 -14.45
CA TYR A 184 -7.62 11.39 -14.42
C TYR A 184 -8.70 10.61 -15.19
N ASN A 185 -8.39 10.18 -16.41
CA ASN A 185 -9.31 9.38 -17.21
C ASN A 185 -9.68 8.07 -16.50
N ILE A 186 -8.70 7.40 -15.90
CA ILE A 186 -8.94 6.21 -15.07
C ILE A 186 -9.85 6.57 -13.89
N ALA A 187 -9.57 7.65 -13.15
CA ALA A 187 -10.37 8.04 -11.99
C ALA A 187 -11.83 8.33 -12.35
N VAL A 188 -12.10 8.98 -13.50
CA VAL A 188 -13.45 9.21 -14.00
C VAL A 188 -14.18 7.89 -14.23
N MET A 189 -13.63 6.99 -15.04
CA MET A 189 -14.27 5.70 -15.33
C MET A 189 -14.35 4.80 -14.08
N TRP A 190 -13.34 4.85 -13.22
CA TRP A 190 -13.30 4.08 -11.98
C TRP A 190 -14.42 4.50 -11.02
N THR A 191 -14.69 5.80 -10.89
CA THR A 191 -15.84 6.31 -10.11
C THR A 191 -17.18 5.89 -10.70
N GLU A 192 -17.29 5.80 -12.02
CA GLU A 192 -18.51 5.34 -12.68
C GLU A 192 -18.73 3.84 -12.50
N PHE A 193 -17.66 3.04 -12.62
CA PHE A 193 -17.76 1.58 -12.65
C PHE A 193 -17.79 0.94 -11.26
N ALA A 194 -17.18 1.55 -10.24
CA ALA A 194 -17.10 0.95 -8.91
C ALA A 194 -18.49 0.60 -8.31
N PRO A 195 -19.51 1.47 -8.37
CA PRO A 195 -20.86 1.11 -7.91
C PRO A 195 -21.48 -0.05 -8.71
N LYS A 196 -21.28 -0.07 -10.04
CA LYS A 196 -21.83 -1.11 -10.93
C LYS A 196 -21.18 -2.49 -10.67
N VAL A 197 -19.87 -2.50 -10.44
CA VAL A 197 -19.15 -3.71 -10.04
C VAL A 197 -19.60 -4.18 -8.66
N TYR A 198 -19.77 -3.27 -7.70
CA TYR A 198 -20.27 -3.61 -6.36
C TYR A 198 -21.67 -4.22 -6.40
N ALA A 199 -22.55 -3.74 -7.29
CA ALA A 199 -23.89 -4.32 -7.47
C ALA A 199 -23.85 -5.80 -7.89
N GLN A 200 -22.82 -6.23 -8.62
CA GLN A 200 -22.61 -7.63 -9.00
C GLN A 200 -21.75 -8.41 -7.98
N TYR A 201 -20.90 -7.71 -7.22
CA TYR A 201 -19.97 -8.29 -6.25
C TYR A 201 -19.88 -7.41 -4.99
N PRO A 202 -20.82 -7.55 -4.03
CA PRO A 202 -20.94 -6.67 -2.87
C PRO A 202 -19.92 -7.03 -1.76
N HIS A 203 -18.66 -7.23 -2.15
CA HIS A 203 -17.60 -7.71 -1.27
C HIS A 203 -16.34 -6.83 -1.36
N LEU A 204 -15.36 -7.15 -0.52
CA LEU A 204 -14.03 -6.53 -0.58
C LEU A 204 -13.44 -6.69 -1.99
N LEU A 205 -12.69 -5.69 -2.46
CA LEU A 205 -12.03 -5.64 -3.78
C LEU A 205 -12.92 -5.28 -4.98
N ALA A 206 -14.21 -5.02 -4.80
CA ALA A 206 -15.07 -4.53 -5.89
C ALA A 206 -14.49 -3.27 -6.57
N GLU A 207 -13.96 -2.33 -5.78
CA GLU A 207 -13.29 -1.15 -6.35
C GLU A 207 -12.04 -1.50 -7.17
N MET A 208 -11.28 -2.52 -6.79
CA MET A 208 -10.09 -2.91 -7.54
C MET A 208 -10.46 -3.57 -8.87
N TYR A 209 -11.51 -4.40 -8.90
CA TYR A 209 -12.02 -4.93 -10.16
C TYR A 209 -12.56 -3.83 -11.07
N ALA A 210 -13.20 -2.81 -10.50
CA ALA A 210 -13.63 -1.63 -11.25
C ALA A 210 -12.44 -0.84 -11.84
N PHE A 211 -11.31 -0.76 -11.12
CA PHE A 211 -10.08 -0.19 -11.67
C PHE A 211 -9.59 -0.97 -12.90
N CYS A 212 -9.54 -2.31 -12.81
CA CYS A 212 -9.15 -3.17 -13.93
C CYS A 212 -10.04 -2.94 -15.16
N ILE A 213 -11.36 -2.87 -14.95
CA ILE A 213 -12.34 -2.64 -16.02
C ILE A 213 -12.21 -1.23 -16.60
N ALA A 214 -11.99 -0.21 -15.76
CA ALA A 214 -11.75 1.17 -16.20
C ALA A 214 -10.50 1.28 -17.09
N ALA A 215 -9.38 0.69 -16.66
CA ALA A 215 -8.16 0.65 -17.45
C ALA A 215 -8.36 -0.07 -18.79
N ALA A 216 -9.07 -1.20 -18.79
CA ALA A 216 -9.39 -1.97 -20.00
C ALA A 216 -10.33 -1.20 -20.95
N HIS A 217 -11.32 -0.48 -20.42
CA HIS A 217 -12.22 0.36 -21.20
C HIS A 217 -11.46 1.47 -21.92
N LEU A 218 -10.47 2.07 -21.26
CA LEU A 218 -9.63 3.12 -21.80
C LEU A 218 -8.50 2.60 -22.71
N GLY A 219 -8.34 1.28 -22.86
CA GLY A 219 -7.24 0.68 -23.62
C GLY A 219 -5.86 0.85 -22.95
N LEU A 220 -5.81 1.17 -21.66
CA LEU A 220 -4.61 1.46 -20.90
C LEU A 220 -4.00 0.18 -20.32
N LYS A 221 -3.27 -0.55 -21.16
CA LYS A 221 -2.51 -1.73 -20.74
C LYS A 221 -1.40 -1.32 -19.77
N HIS A 222 -1.43 -1.83 -18.54
CA HIS A 222 -0.39 -1.51 -17.58
C HIS A 222 0.86 -2.39 -17.78
N GLN A 223 2.04 -1.80 -17.63
CA GLN A 223 3.22 -2.57 -17.29
C GLN A 223 3.15 -2.95 -15.80
N LEU A 224 2.76 -4.19 -15.52
CA LEU A 224 2.75 -4.71 -14.15
C LEU A 224 4.17 -5.09 -13.73
N VAL A 225 4.61 -4.57 -12.58
CA VAL A 225 5.93 -4.77 -11.99
C VAL A 225 5.76 -5.44 -10.63
N ASP A 226 6.50 -6.52 -10.39
CA ASP A 226 6.38 -7.32 -9.18
C ASP A 226 7.13 -6.69 -8.01
N SER A 227 8.25 -5.99 -8.28
CA SER A 227 9.11 -5.39 -7.25
C SER A 227 8.68 -4.03 -6.72
N ILE A 228 7.48 -3.54 -7.03
CA ILE A 228 7.03 -2.27 -6.43
C ILE A 228 6.71 -2.50 -4.95
N MET A 229 6.12 -3.66 -4.60
CA MET A 229 5.53 -3.93 -3.30
C MET A 229 5.87 -5.35 -2.78
N VAL A 230 5.96 -5.47 -1.46
CA VAL A 230 5.90 -6.75 -0.72
C VAL A 230 4.87 -6.70 0.40
N SER A 231 4.18 -7.82 0.62
CA SER A 231 3.13 -7.96 1.63
C SER A 231 3.05 -9.37 2.19
N ASN A 232 2.58 -10.35 1.41
CA ASN A 232 2.38 -11.71 1.84
C ASN A 232 3.65 -12.50 1.55
N THR A 233 4.30 -12.96 2.62
CA THR A 233 5.60 -13.66 2.56
C THR A 233 5.58 -14.91 1.70
N GLU A 234 4.39 -15.47 1.44
CA GLU A 234 4.16 -16.65 0.60
C GLU A 234 3.68 -16.31 -0.83
N ALA A 235 3.40 -15.04 -1.13
CA ALA A 235 2.87 -14.64 -2.44
C ALA A 235 3.92 -14.72 -3.55
N SER A 236 3.45 -15.08 -4.74
CA SER A 236 4.16 -14.85 -6.00
C SER A 236 3.75 -13.49 -6.59
N GLY A 237 4.58 -12.92 -7.46
CA GLY A 237 4.30 -11.63 -8.10
C GLY A 237 4.57 -10.41 -7.20
N GLU A 238 5.32 -10.58 -6.12
CA GLU A 238 5.81 -9.51 -5.25
C GLU A 238 7.34 -9.43 -5.28
N GLY A 239 7.90 -8.34 -4.75
CA GLY A 239 9.34 -8.05 -4.78
C GLY A 239 10.22 -8.92 -3.88
N TRP A 240 9.72 -10.05 -3.38
CA TRP A 240 10.46 -10.98 -2.54
C TRP A 240 11.78 -11.46 -3.13
N PRO A 241 11.94 -11.71 -4.45
CA PRO A 241 13.24 -12.08 -5.03
C PRO A 241 14.36 -11.05 -4.79
N LEU A 242 14.03 -9.79 -4.46
CA LEU A 242 15.03 -8.79 -4.03
C LEU A 242 15.45 -9.01 -2.58
N VAL A 243 14.48 -9.24 -1.69
CA VAL A 243 14.70 -9.50 -0.25
C VAL A 243 15.45 -10.83 -0.05
N ASP A 244 15.13 -11.84 -0.85
CA ASP A 244 15.73 -13.17 -0.76
C ASP A 244 17.24 -13.17 -1.04
N LYS A 245 17.79 -12.13 -1.69
CA LYS A 245 19.23 -11.98 -1.95
C LYS A 245 20.04 -11.52 -0.73
N ILE A 246 19.40 -10.98 0.30
CA ILE A 246 20.08 -10.48 1.50
C ILE A 246 20.49 -11.66 2.38
N PRO A 247 21.72 -11.80 2.88
CA PRO A 247 22.12 -12.94 3.73
C PRO A 247 21.27 -13.09 5.01
N ASN A 248 21.07 -14.31 5.50
CA ASN A 248 20.26 -14.57 6.70
C ASN A 248 20.81 -13.83 7.93
N ASP A 249 22.12 -13.76 8.09
CA ASP A 249 22.78 -13.05 9.21
C ASP A 249 22.69 -11.52 9.11
N ASP A 250 22.21 -10.99 7.98
CA ASP A 250 22.07 -9.56 7.74
C ASP A 250 20.61 -9.12 7.58
N ILE A 251 19.66 -10.03 7.34
CA ILE A 251 18.29 -9.70 6.93
C ILE A 251 17.57 -8.77 7.91
N CYS A 252 17.72 -9.00 9.22
CA CYS A 252 17.08 -8.17 10.23
C CYS A 252 17.76 -6.81 10.36
N GLU A 253 19.10 -6.77 10.33
CA GLU A 253 19.84 -5.51 10.40
C GLU A 253 19.59 -4.66 9.16
N PHE A 254 19.61 -5.27 7.98
CA PHE A 254 19.27 -4.66 6.72
C PHE A 254 17.81 -4.17 6.71
N GLY A 255 16.86 -4.94 7.25
CA GLY A 255 15.47 -4.51 7.39
C GLY A 255 15.33 -3.26 8.27
N LYS A 256 16.11 -3.15 9.35
CA LYS A 256 16.11 -1.96 10.23
C LYS A 256 16.81 -0.75 9.57
N ASN A 257 17.93 -1.00 8.90
CA ASN A 257 18.82 0.00 8.33
C ASN A 257 19.21 -0.38 6.89
N PRO A 258 18.32 -0.16 5.91
CA PRO A 258 18.57 -0.55 4.53
C PRO A 258 19.80 0.11 3.92
N ARG A 259 20.65 -0.71 3.28
CA ARG A 259 21.83 -0.28 2.49
C ARG A 259 21.56 -0.54 1.02
N HIS A 260 20.83 0.39 0.38
CA HIS A 260 20.30 0.23 -0.98
C HIS A 260 21.38 0.06 -2.05
N GLU A 261 22.62 0.46 -1.77
CA GLU A 261 23.81 0.24 -2.59
C GLU A 261 24.30 -1.22 -2.57
N VAL A 262 24.00 -1.96 -1.50
CA VAL A 262 24.37 -3.37 -1.37
C VAL A 262 23.30 -4.26 -1.99
N TYR A 263 22.08 -4.20 -1.47
CA TYR A 263 20.94 -4.97 -1.98
C TYR A 263 19.81 -4.05 -2.41
N ALA A 264 19.19 -4.35 -3.55
CA ALA A 264 17.96 -3.69 -3.95
C ALA A 264 16.80 -4.12 -3.04
N LEU A 265 15.79 -3.25 -2.92
CA LEU A 265 14.57 -3.54 -2.18
C LEU A 265 13.35 -3.25 -3.04
N PRO A 266 12.19 -3.84 -2.69
CA PRO A 266 10.90 -3.34 -3.14
C PRO A 266 10.72 -1.87 -2.75
N SER A 267 9.86 -1.14 -3.45
CA SER A 267 9.61 0.28 -3.11
C SER A 267 8.72 0.43 -1.88
N VAL A 268 7.79 -0.50 -1.67
CA VAL A 268 6.73 -0.42 -0.69
C VAL A 268 6.57 -1.71 0.09
N VAL A 269 6.24 -1.58 1.36
CA VAL A 269 5.65 -2.64 2.18
C VAL A 269 4.16 -2.36 2.35
N HIS A 270 3.30 -3.33 2.06
CA HIS A 270 1.87 -3.26 2.35
C HIS A 270 1.55 -4.02 3.64
N LEU A 271 0.99 -3.33 4.63
CA LEU A 271 0.75 -3.87 5.97
C LEU A 271 -0.56 -4.68 6.03
N CYS A 272 -0.82 -5.55 5.04
CA CYS A 272 -2.07 -6.31 4.97
C CYS A 272 -2.04 -7.61 5.80
N GLN A 273 -0.85 -8.16 6.07
CA GLN A 273 -0.68 -9.40 6.82
C GLN A 273 -0.27 -9.18 8.28
N ARG A 274 -0.20 -10.30 9.01
CA ARG A 274 0.48 -10.40 10.30
C ARG A 274 1.78 -11.17 10.08
N TYR A 275 2.84 -10.73 10.76
CA TYR A 275 4.16 -11.31 10.61
C TYR A 275 4.65 -11.86 11.94
N SER A 276 5.36 -12.98 11.92
CA SER A 276 5.81 -13.64 13.14
C SER A 276 7.05 -14.49 12.90
N VAL A 277 8.00 -14.39 13.83
CA VAL A 277 9.17 -15.27 13.92
C VAL A 277 9.29 -15.76 15.36
N GLY A 278 9.24 -17.08 15.54
CA GLY A 278 9.16 -17.68 16.86
C GLY A 278 7.90 -17.27 17.62
N ASP A 279 8.04 -17.21 18.94
CA ASP A 279 7.01 -16.81 19.91
C ASP A 279 7.21 -15.41 20.48
N ALA A 280 8.40 -14.83 20.28
CA ALA A 280 8.79 -13.52 20.82
C ALA A 280 8.56 -12.36 19.85
N TRP A 281 8.60 -12.61 18.54
CA TRP A 281 8.61 -11.56 17.52
C TRP A 281 7.35 -11.62 16.69
N PHE A 282 6.53 -10.57 16.80
CA PHE A 282 5.26 -10.47 16.10
C PHE A 282 5.01 -9.02 15.68
N PHE A 283 4.43 -8.84 14.50
CA PHE A 283 3.90 -7.55 14.07
C PHE A 283 2.51 -7.72 13.45
N GLY A 284 1.59 -6.83 13.79
CA GLY A 284 0.32 -6.68 13.09
C GLY A 284 -0.21 -5.26 13.20
N LYS A 285 -0.57 -4.63 12.07
CA LYS A 285 -0.94 -3.19 12.08
C LYS A 285 -2.05 -2.82 13.07
N ARG A 286 -3.06 -3.68 13.22
CA ARG A 286 -4.21 -3.47 14.13
C ARG A 286 -3.87 -3.73 15.61
N LYS A 287 -2.60 -3.97 15.90
CA LYS A 287 -2.08 -4.34 17.21
C LYS A 287 -1.01 -3.35 17.69
N VAL A 288 -0.65 -2.37 16.86
CA VAL A 288 0.05 -1.17 17.30
C VAL A 288 -0.94 -0.36 18.16
N PRO A 289 -0.60 -0.08 19.43
CA PRO A 289 -1.50 0.64 20.32
C PRO A 289 -1.49 2.13 19.97
N ALA A 290 -2.60 2.82 20.22
CA ALA A 290 -2.74 4.23 19.87
C ALA A 290 -1.83 5.15 20.72
N ASP A 291 -1.53 4.71 21.95
CA ASP A 291 -0.69 5.41 22.94
C ASP A 291 0.81 5.36 22.63
N ILE A 292 1.26 4.66 21.57
CA ILE A 292 2.68 4.57 21.21
C ILE A 292 3.33 5.94 20.97
N TYR A 293 2.52 6.94 20.64
CA TYR A 293 2.92 8.33 20.40
C TYR A 293 2.92 9.21 21.67
N GLU A 294 2.38 8.73 22.78
CA GLU A 294 2.41 9.46 24.06
C GLU A 294 3.83 9.56 24.61
N CYS A 295 4.13 10.66 25.31
CA CYS A 295 5.49 11.01 25.70
C CYS A 295 6.14 9.98 26.65
N GLU A 296 5.35 9.32 27.49
CA GLU A 296 5.83 8.39 28.52
C GLU A 296 5.83 6.92 28.08
N THR A 297 5.06 6.56 27.05
CA THR A 297 5.00 5.19 26.52
C THR A 297 6.38 4.78 26.01
N PRO A 298 6.91 3.60 26.37
CA PRO A 298 8.17 3.12 25.81
C PRO A 298 8.05 2.77 24.31
N LEU A 299 9.18 2.67 23.63
CA LEU A 299 9.26 2.15 22.26
C LEU A 299 9.25 0.61 22.26
N PHE A 300 9.02 0.01 21.10
CA PHE A 300 9.08 -1.44 20.96
C PHE A 300 10.50 -1.97 21.03
N THR A 301 10.68 -3.11 21.70
CA THR A 301 11.87 -3.94 21.60
C THR A 301 12.07 -4.36 20.14
N GLU A 302 13.27 -4.14 19.60
CA GLU A 302 13.61 -4.55 18.24
C GLU A 302 14.11 -6.00 18.20
N PRO A 303 13.82 -6.76 17.14
CA PRO A 303 14.37 -8.11 17.00
C PRO A 303 15.89 -8.11 16.90
N PRO A 304 16.56 -9.16 17.41
CA PRO A 304 18.00 -9.31 17.32
C PRO A 304 18.42 -9.56 15.87
N ARG A 305 19.69 -9.28 15.57
CA ARG A 305 20.23 -9.39 14.20
C ARG A 305 20.10 -10.80 13.63
N ASP A 306 20.32 -11.81 14.48
CA ASP A 306 20.36 -13.23 14.19
C ASP A 306 19.00 -13.92 14.40
N VAL A 307 17.88 -13.18 14.38
CA VAL A 307 16.53 -13.74 14.66
C VAL A 307 16.18 -14.95 13.78
N VAL A 308 16.68 -15.00 12.55
CA VAL A 308 16.48 -16.15 11.63
C VAL A 308 17.22 -17.41 12.08
N ASN A 309 18.30 -17.28 12.85
CA ASN A 309 19.07 -18.43 13.35
C ASN A 309 18.51 -18.96 14.68
N GLN A 310 17.62 -18.21 15.32
CA GLN A 310 17.03 -18.56 16.62
C GLN A 310 15.73 -19.36 16.50
N TYR A 311 15.07 -19.33 15.33
CA TYR A 311 13.75 -19.91 15.13
C TYR A 311 13.60 -20.48 13.73
N ASP A 312 12.88 -21.59 13.62
CA ASP A 312 12.47 -22.23 12.36
C ASP A 312 10.92 -22.33 12.23
N TYR A 313 10.21 -21.57 13.07
CA TYR A 313 8.75 -21.61 13.17
C TYR A 313 8.14 -20.21 13.40
N LYS A 314 6.83 -20.10 13.19
CA LYS A 314 6.00 -19.00 13.71
C LYS A 314 5.04 -19.51 14.77
N TRP A 315 4.84 -18.71 15.82
CA TRP A 315 3.84 -18.95 16.84
C TRP A 315 3.18 -17.61 17.26
N PRO A 316 2.34 -17.03 16.38
CA PRO A 316 1.76 -15.72 16.63
C PRO A 316 0.80 -15.77 17.83
N PRO A 317 0.51 -14.63 18.48
CA PRO A 317 -0.43 -14.58 19.59
C PRO A 317 -1.78 -15.20 19.25
N ASN A 318 -2.30 -16.04 20.14
CA ASN A 318 -3.53 -16.83 20.01
C ASN A 318 -3.49 -17.99 19.01
N ALA A 319 -2.33 -18.32 18.42
CA ALA A 319 -2.19 -19.58 17.69
C ALA A 319 -2.22 -20.78 18.65
N LYS A 320 -2.99 -21.81 18.28
CA LYS A 320 -3.11 -23.05 19.06
C LYS A 320 -1.83 -23.87 19.04
N GLU A 321 -1.10 -23.82 17.94
CA GLU A 321 0.12 -24.60 17.71
C GLU A 321 1.18 -23.77 16.98
N LYS A 322 2.42 -24.27 17.02
CA LYS A 322 3.54 -23.73 16.26
C LYS A 322 3.43 -24.21 14.81
N THR A 323 3.77 -23.34 13.86
CA THR A 323 3.85 -23.70 12.44
C THR A 323 5.28 -23.59 11.98
N ALA A 324 5.86 -24.70 11.51
CA ALA A 324 7.19 -24.70 10.89
C ALA A 324 7.20 -23.77 9.66
N LEU A 325 8.31 -23.09 9.44
CA LEU A 325 8.49 -22.17 8.32
C LEU A 325 9.57 -22.69 7.40
N GLU A 326 9.27 -22.71 6.10
CA GLU A 326 10.29 -22.89 5.07
C GLU A 326 11.35 -21.77 5.18
N PRO A 327 12.64 -22.06 4.93
CA PRO A 327 13.73 -21.09 5.16
C PRO A 327 13.54 -19.75 4.46
N ALA A 328 13.02 -19.75 3.23
CA ALA A 328 12.70 -18.53 2.50
C ALA A 328 11.57 -17.72 3.15
N ILE A 329 10.52 -18.39 3.65
CA ILE A 329 9.39 -17.74 4.32
C ILE A 329 9.84 -17.16 5.65
N LEU A 330 10.60 -17.92 6.45
CA LEU A 330 11.20 -17.46 7.71
C LEU A 330 12.00 -16.16 7.53
N LYS A 331 12.85 -16.12 6.49
CA LYS A 331 13.65 -14.94 6.15
C LYS A 331 12.79 -13.73 5.81
N ARG A 332 11.73 -13.92 5.02
CA ARG A 332 10.79 -12.86 4.65
C ARG A 332 9.99 -12.36 5.86
N GLU A 333 9.52 -13.26 6.72
CA GLU A 333 8.89 -12.94 8.00
C GLU A 333 9.82 -12.11 8.90
N ALA A 334 11.08 -12.52 9.02
CA ALA A 334 12.09 -11.78 9.79
C ALA A 334 12.33 -10.38 9.22
N PHE A 335 12.48 -10.24 7.90
CA PHE A 335 12.60 -8.93 7.25
C PHE A 335 11.42 -8.02 7.63
N MET A 336 10.20 -8.53 7.53
CA MET A 336 8.98 -7.78 7.81
C MET A 336 8.89 -7.35 9.27
N VAL A 337 9.12 -8.27 10.22
CA VAL A 337 9.06 -7.92 11.65
C VAL A 337 10.15 -6.91 12.02
N CYS A 338 11.36 -7.07 11.51
CA CYS A 338 12.46 -6.14 11.78
C CYS A 338 12.22 -4.74 11.19
N TYR A 339 11.82 -4.66 9.92
CA TYR A 339 11.52 -3.39 9.28
C TYR A 339 10.32 -2.68 9.92
N LEU A 340 9.20 -3.37 10.11
CA LEU A 340 7.95 -2.75 10.60
C LEU A 340 8.06 -2.30 12.06
N THR A 341 8.76 -3.06 12.91
CA THR A 341 9.04 -2.65 14.29
C THR A 341 9.88 -1.38 14.31
N ARG A 342 10.95 -1.34 13.49
CA ARG A 342 11.81 -0.17 13.37
C ARG A 342 11.06 1.04 12.83
N LEU A 343 10.18 0.85 11.86
CA LEU A 343 9.36 1.89 11.24
C LEU A 343 8.45 2.56 12.29
N VAL A 344 7.74 1.77 13.10
CA VAL A 344 6.88 2.31 14.16
C VAL A 344 7.70 3.04 15.22
N ASN A 345 8.84 2.47 15.62
CA ASN A 345 9.76 3.13 16.55
C ASN A 345 10.27 4.47 16.02
N ASP A 346 10.61 4.56 14.73
CA ASP A 346 11.04 5.82 14.09
C ASP A 346 9.91 6.86 14.08
N ALA A 347 8.69 6.46 13.71
CA ALA A 347 7.54 7.35 13.70
C ALA A 347 7.24 7.88 15.11
N ALA A 348 7.21 6.99 16.10
CA ALA A 348 7.00 7.35 17.51
C ALA A 348 8.12 8.24 18.05
N THR A 349 9.39 7.92 17.75
CA THR A 349 10.55 8.74 18.16
C THR A 349 10.46 10.14 17.57
N TYR A 350 10.16 10.24 16.27
CA TYR A 350 10.02 11.53 15.60
C TYR A 350 8.91 12.35 16.26
N TYR A 351 7.72 11.76 16.41
CA TYR A 351 6.57 12.43 17.01
C TYR A 351 6.89 12.92 18.43
N LYS A 352 7.42 12.06 19.31
CA LYS A 352 7.76 12.43 20.69
C LYS A 352 8.76 13.59 20.75
N LYS A 353 9.80 13.57 19.91
CA LYS A 353 10.81 14.63 19.86
C LYS A 353 10.26 15.98 19.40
N GLN A 354 9.16 16.01 18.65
CA GLN A 354 8.57 17.23 18.13
C GLN A 354 7.41 17.75 18.98
N SER A 355 6.64 16.84 19.59
CA SER A 355 5.38 17.17 20.24
C SER A 355 5.50 17.27 21.77
N CYS A 356 6.45 16.55 22.38
CA CYS A 356 6.59 16.51 23.83
C CYS A 356 7.45 17.67 24.32
N ARG A 357 6.95 18.41 25.32
CA ARG A 357 7.64 19.54 25.95
C ARG A 357 8.55 19.13 27.12
N SER A 358 8.36 17.94 27.67
CA SER A 358 9.01 17.42 28.90
C SER A 358 9.75 16.10 28.62
N LYS A 359 10.01 15.30 29.66
CA LYS A 359 10.71 14.01 29.59
C LYS A 359 10.06 13.09 28.54
N ILE A 360 10.84 12.63 27.57
CA ILE A 360 10.42 11.67 26.56
C ILE A 360 10.96 10.27 26.89
N ASN A 361 10.11 9.25 26.76
CA ASN A 361 10.53 7.87 26.87
C ASN A 361 10.90 7.32 25.49
N LEU A 362 12.20 7.10 25.28
CA LEU A 362 12.76 6.48 24.08
C LEU A 362 13.33 5.09 24.35
N GLU A 363 13.08 4.51 25.53
CA GLU A 363 13.55 3.18 25.87
C GLU A 363 12.77 2.13 25.06
N LYS A 364 13.50 1.17 24.47
CA LYS A 364 12.93 0.10 23.66
C LYS A 364 12.59 -1.12 24.52
N THR A 365 11.62 -0.97 25.42
CA THR A 365 11.28 -1.98 26.43
C THR A 365 9.90 -2.62 26.24
N GLN A 366 9.04 -2.06 25.39
CA GLN A 366 7.72 -2.61 25.12
C GLN A 366 7.81 -3.83 24.21
N LYS A 367 7.31 -5.00 24.64
CA LYS A 367 7.23 -6.18 23.78
C LYS A 367 5.93 -6.18 23.02
N PHE A 368 5.98 -6.37 21.70
CA PHE A 368 4.77 -6.40 20.88
C PHE A 368 3.83 -7.55 21.30
N VAL A 369 4.40 -8.71 21.63
CA VAL A 369 3.66 -9.91 22.09
C VAL A 369 2.98 -9.73 23.45
N SER A 370 3.47 -8.85 24.33
CA SER A 370 2.85 -8.62 25.65
C SER A 370 1.56 -7.80 25.57
N LEU A 371 1.29 -7.16 24.43
CA LEU A 371 0.02 -6.46 24.17
C LEU A 371 -1.17 -7.42 24.02
N PHE A 372 -0.90 -8.73 23.96
CA PHE A 372 -1.91 -9.77 23.83
C PHE A 372 -2.05 -10.46 25.18
N LYS A 373 -3.11 -10.12 25.92
CA LYS A 373 -3.55 -10.96 27.04
C LYS A 373 -3.93 -12.32 26.47
N ARG A 374 -3.20 -13.38 26.81
CA ARG A 374 -3.71 -14.75 26.70
C ARG A 374 -4.90 -14.80 27.65
N HIS A 375 -6.12 -14.73 27.12
CA HIS A 375 -7.28 -15.16 27.89
C HIS A 375 -7.14 -16.68 28.02
N HIS A 376 -6.46 -17.12 29.08
CA HIS A 376 -6.58 -18.48 29.56
C HIS A 376 -7.98 -18.56 30.19
N SER A 377 -8.95 -19.04 29.42
CA SER A 377 -10.18 -19.62 29.94
C SER A 377 -9.92 -21.06 30.35
#